data_AF-A0A7X2M6S6-F1
#
_entry.id   AF-A0A7X2M6S6-F1
#
_cell.length_a   1.000
_cell.length_b   1.000
_cell.length_c   1.000
_cell.angle_alpha   90.00
_cell.angle_beta   90.00
_cell.angle_gamma   90.00
#
_symmetry.space_group_name_H-M   'P 1'
#
loop_
_entity.id
_entity.type
_entity.pdbx_description
1 polymer ?
#
loop_
_entity_poly.entity_id
_entity_poly.type
_entity_poly.pdbx_seq_one_letter_code
_entity_poly.pdbx_strand_id
1 'polypeptide(L)' 'MTRFTDSPFESMMTRRPEGGRNTSRPPSLSPGHPCYGCGTYRYGQPCVGFCHRQLTGWLKERKNEK' A
#
# COMPACT_ATOMS: atom_id res chain seq x y z
N MET A 1 18.10 32.95 -12.21
CA MET A 1 16.82 32.89 -11.48
C MET A 1 16.91 33.87 -10.32
N THR A 2 16.20 34.98 -10.43
CA THR A 2 16.12 36.01 -9.38
C THR A 2 15.00 35.62 -8.42
N ARG A 3 15.33 35.46 -7.14
CA ARG A 3 14.32 35.37 -6.08
C ARG A 3 13.76 36.76 -5.82
N PHE A 4 12.47 36.84 -5.55
CA PHE A 4 11.76 38.09 -5.22
C PHE A 4 12.23 38.65 -3.87
N THR A 5 12.68 37.78 -2.98
CA THR A 5 13.13 38.06 -1.62
C THR A 5 14.21 37.06 -1.18
N ASP A 6 15.03 37.46 -0.21
CA ASP A 6 16.00 36.55 0.44
C ASP A 6 15.37 35.69 1.55
N SER A 7 14.03 35.59 1.58
CA SER A 7 13.35 34.83 2.62
C SER A 7 13.54 33.32 2.44
N PRO A 8 13.75 32.56 3.53
CA PRO A 8 13.91 31.10 3.45
C PRO A 8 12.65 30.40 2.91
N PHE A 9 11.49 31.03 3.05
CA PHE A 9 10.19 30.50 2.60
C PHE A 9 10.05 30.50 1.09
N GLU A 10 10.61 31.50 0.39
CA GLU A 10 10.53 31.56 -1.07
C GLU A 10 11.23 30.36 -1.74
N SER A 11 12.32 29.90 -1.13
CA SER A 11 13.01 28.68 -1.56
C SER A 11 12.14 27.44 -1.41
N MET A 12 11.31 27.37 -0.36
CA MET A 12 10.41 26.24 -0.14
C MET A 12 9.22 26.26 -1.12
N MET A 13 8.69 27.45 -1.42
CA MET A 13 7.54 27.62 -2.34
C MET A 13 7.90 27.31 -3.80
N THR A 14 9.13 27.59 -4.21
CA THR A 14 9.60 27.38 -5.59
C THR A 14 10.20 25.99 -5.81
N ARG A 15 10.59 25.28 -4.74
CA ARG A 15 11.10 23.91 -4.84
C ARG A 15 9.98 22.96 -5.21
N ARG A 16 10.17 22.22 -6.31
CA ARG A 16 9.36 21.03 -6.58
C ARG A 16 9.69 19.98 -5.52
N PRO A 17 8.70 19.44 -4.79
CA PRO A 17 8.96 18.32 -3.90
C PRO A 17 9.50 17.15 -4.71
N GLU A 18 10.60 16.57 -4.24
CA GLU A 18 11.12 15.34 -4.83
C GLU A 18 10.03 14.27 -4.70
N GLY A 19 9.67 13.67 -5.84
CA GLY A 19 8.52 12.79 -6.00
C GLY A 19 8.42 11.78 -4.87
N GLY A 20 7.20 11.65 -4.34
CA GLY A 20 6.89 10.84 -3.18
C GLY A 20 7.64 9.52 -3.21
N ARG A 21 8.31 9.22 -2.09
CA ARG A 21 8.99 7.95 -1.80
C ARG A 21 8.35 6.87 -2.63
N ASN A 22 9.09 6.33 -3.61
CA ASN A 22 8.68 5.19 -4.42
C ASN A 22 7.78 4.35 -3.53
N THR A 23 6.51 4.21 -3.91
CA THR A 23 5.54 3.39 -3.20
C THR A 23 6.14 2.00 -3.16
N SER A 24 7.00 1.82 -2.15
CA SER A 24 7.97 0.76 -2.11
C SER A 24 7.08 -0.40 -1.82
N ARG A 25 6.85 -1.16 -2.90
CA ARG A 25 5.95 -2.29 -2.90
C ARG A 25 6.19 -3.00 -1.56
N PRO A 26 5.15 -3.20 -0.75
CA PRO A 26 5.33 -3.76 0.57
C PRO A 26 6.20 -5.01 0.41
N PRO A 27 7.23 -5.17 1.26
CA PRO A 27 8.19 -6.25 1.11
C PRO A 27 7.43 -7.56 0.90
N SER A 28 7.83 -8.30 -0.14
CA SER A 28 7.26 -9.62 -0.40
C SER A 28 7.35 -10.41 0.89
N LEU A 29 6.23 -10.98 1.34
CA LEU A 29 6.22 -11.81 2.54
C LEU A 29 7.28 -12.92 2.42
N SER A 30 7.74 -13.47 3.54
CA SER A 30 8.67 -14.61 3.52
C SER A 30 8.05 -15.82 2.81
N PRO A 31 8.84 -16.67 2.12
CA PRO A 31 8.35 -17.85 1.40
C PRO A 31 7.53 -18.84 2.23
N GLY A 32 7.76 -18.89 3.55
CA GLY A 32 7.00 -19.74 4.48
C GLY A 32 5.69 -19.13 5.01
N HIS A 33 5.33 -17.91 4.60
CA HIS A 33 4.09 -17.29 5.07
C HIS A 33 2.89 -17.88 4.31
N PRO A 34 1.76 -18.21 4.95
CA PRO A 34 0.57 -18.73 4.28
C PRO A 34 -0.02 -17.75 3.24
N CYS A 35 0.37 -16.48 3.30
CA CYS A 35 -0.02 -15.43 2.37
C CYS A 35 1.06 -15.14 1.30
N TYR A 36 2.16 -15.90 1.26
CA TYR A 36 3.19 -15.80 0.23
C TYR A 36 2.59 -16.16 -1.13
N GLY A 37 2.65 -15.23 -2.10
CA GLY A 37 2.02 -15.43 -3.41
C GLY A 37 0.48 -15.42 -3.38
N CYS A 38 -0.14 -15.04 -2.27
CA CYS A 38 -1.59 -14.97 -2.16
C CYS A 38 -2.12 -13.77 -2.98
N GLY A 39 -2.44 -14.00 -4.25
CA GLY A 39 -2.95 -12.99 -5.18
C GLY A 39 -4.41 -12.59 -4.94
N THR A 40 -4.88 -12.53 -3.69
CA THR A 40 -6.33 -12.37 -3.42
C THR A 40 -6.85 -10.95 -3.53
N TYR A 41 -6.02 -9.91 -3.61
CA TYR A 41 -6.46 -8.57 -4.02
C TYR A 41 -5.31 -7.87 -4.76
N ARG A 42 -5.22 -8.09 -6.09
CA ARG A 42 -4.21 -7.50 -7.01
C ARG A 42 -2.76 -7.88 -6.70
N TYR A 43 -2.03 -8.37 -7.71
CA TYR A 43 -0.58 -8.54 -7.64
C TYR A 43 0.09 -7.25 -7.15
N GLY A 44 0.72 -7.30 -5.97
CA GLY A 44 1.46 -6.18 -5.39
C GLY A 44 0.78 -5.39 -4.27
N GLN A 45 -0.41 -5.79 -3.80
CA GLN A 45 -0.98 -5.21 -2.58
C GLN A 45 -0.40 -5.85 -1.31
N PRO A 46 -0.28 -5.07 -0.21
CA PRO A 46 0.16 -5.59 1.09
C PRO A 46 -0.87 -6.57 1.67
N CYS A 47 -0.39 -7.46 2.54
CA CYS A 47 -1.28 -8.23 3.41
C CYS A 47 -2.06 -7.26 4.31
N VAL A 48 -3.40 -7.36 4.31
CA VAL A 48 -4.31 -6.50 5.08
C VAL A 48 -4.53 -7.03 6.52
N GLY A 49 -3.78 -8.06 6.93
CA GLY A 49 -3.81 -8.62 8.28
C GLY A 49 -4.91 -9.65 8.57
N PHE A 50 -5.87 -9.85 7.65
CA PHE A 50 -6.87 -10.91 7.74
C PHE A 50 -6.86 -11.82 6.51
N CYS A 51 -7.17 -13.11 6.71
CA CYS A 51 -7.16 -14.10 5.64
C CYS A 51 -8.48 -14.05 4.85
N HIS A 52 -8.42 -13.58 3.61
CA HIS A 52 -9.60 -13.49 2.74
C HIS A 52 -10.22 -14.87 2.44
N ARG A 53 -9.41 -15.93 2.37
CA ARG A 53 -9.92 -17.30 2.16
C ARG A 53 -10.85 -17.74 3.29
N GLN A 54 -10.44 -17.49 4.54
CA GLN A 54 -11.23 -17.79 5.72
C GLN A 54 -12.52 -16.96 5.72
N LEU A 55 -12.42 -15.66 5.42
CA LEU A 55 -13.59 -14.78 5.33
C LEU A 55 -14.60 -15.28 4.28
N THR A 56 -14.12 -15.66 3.10
CA THR A 56 -14.99 -16.22 2.04
C THR A 56 -15.58 -17.58 2.38
N GLY A 57 -14.86 -18.42 3.13
CA GLY A 57 -15.38 -19.70 3.61
C GLY A 57 -16.55 -19.49 4.57
N TRP A 58 -16.34 -18.63 5.56
CA TRP A 58 -17.36 -18.28 6.55
C TRP A 58 -18.61 -17.63 5.93
N LEU A 59 -18.43 -16.75 4.94
CA LEU A 59 -19.53 -16.16 4.19
C LEU A 59 -20.34 -17.20 3.41
N LYS A 60 -19.69 -18.24 2.85
CA LYS A 60 -20.36 -19.33 2.15
C LYS A 60 -21.16 -20.21 3.11
N GLU A 61 -20.58 -20.57 4.25
CA GLU A 61 -21.25 -21.36 5.29
C GLU A 61 -22.54 -20.67 5.74
N ARG A 62 -22.48 -19.37 6.06
CA ARG A 62 -23.66 -18.58 6.44
C ARG A 62 -24.72 -18.44 5.35
N LYS A 63 -24.32 -18.48 4.07
CA LYS A 63 -25.26 -18.45 2.95
C LYS A 63 -25.96 -19.79 2.78
N ASN A 64 -25.28 -20.90 3.05
CA ASN A 64 -25.83 -22.25 2.95
C ASN A 64 -26.74 -22.61 4.14
N GLU A 65 -26.63 -21.88 5.26
CA GLU A 65 -27.48 -22.02 6.45
C GLU A 65 -28.84 -21.28 6.33
N LYS A 66 -29.03 -20.49 5.27
CA LYS A 66 -30.29 -19.81 4.93
C LYS A 66 -31.03 -20.53 3.82
#